data_AF-A0A2N2G692-F1
#
_entry.id   AF-A0A2N2G692-F1
#
_cell.length_a   1.000
_cell.length_b   1.000
_cell.length_c   1.000
_cell.angle_alpha   90.00
_cell.angle_beta   90.00
_cell.angle_gamma   90.00
#
_symmetry.space_group_name_H-M   'P 1'
#
loop_
_entity.id
_entity.type
_entity.pdbx_description
1 polymer ?
#
loop_
_entity_poly.entity_id
_entity_poly.type
_entity_poly.pdbx_seq_one_letter_code
_entity_poly.pdbx_strand_id
1 'polypeptide(L)'
;MTTSIGRLQDRKYHNLWLYFGSGRYFFKEDDKSTARTLIGVKDPCYKGNDDIAAPSGDTCKAAIDFSSGSGFVDQSTIDTTSTIAKGWYITLDGENDPTAGYSAERSITDPVAMPNGAVFFTTFKPSVDICSFGGNSYMWGVKYDTGGVAPGAALKAKALVQVSTGSFEEINLSTALTAMEGRKMGSPMVGKPPNDPPPIVSPAANKPLKRVIHIREK
;
A
#
# COMPACT_ATOMS: atom_id res chain seq x y z
N MET A 1 -2.89 -0.84 -14.73
CA MET A 1 -2.61 -1.31 -13.36
C MET A 1 -2.46 -2.82 -13.42
N THR A 2 -1.52 -3.39 -12.66
CA THR A 2 -1.24 -4.84 -12.69
C THR A 2 -1.47 -5.52 -11.36
N THR A 3 -1.67 -4.76 -10.30
CA THR A 3 -2.02 -5.25 -8.96
C THR A 3 -3.53 -5.40 -8.84
N SER A 4 -3.96 -6.28 -7.95
CA SER A 4 -5.34 -6.28 -7.44
C SER A 4 -5.60 -5.05 -6.56
N ILE A 5 -6.86 -4.94 -6.11
CA ILE A 5 -7.33 -3.85 -5.27
C ILE A 5 -7.42 -4.34 -3.83
N GLY A 6 -6.65 -3.72 -2.94
CA GLY A 6 -6.81 -3.89 -1.50
C GLY A 6 -8.04 -3.13 -1.02
N ARG A 7 -8.76 -3.65 -0.03
CA ARG A 7 -9.95 -2.98 0.53
C ARG A 7 -9.89 -2.89 2.04
N LEU A 8 -10.39 -1.78 2.59
CA LEU A 8 -10.60 -1.62 4.03
C LEU A 8 -11.95 -0.96 4.27
N GLN A 9 -12.78 -1.63 5.05
CA GLN A 9 -14.05 -1.10 5.51
C GLN A 9 -13.87 -0.41 6.87
N ASP A 10 -14.01 0.90 6.88
CA ASP A 10 -14.02 1.71 8.08
C ASP A 10 -15.45 1.87 8.59
N ARG A 11 -15.77 1.11 9.63
CA ARG A 11 -17.10 1.11 10.26
C ARG A 11 -17.33 2.28 11.20
N LYS A 12 -16.30 3.05 11.54
CA LYS A 12 -16.44 4.20 12.44
C LYS A 12 -16.97 5.41 11.68
N TYR A 13 -16.44 5.64 10.48
CA TYR A 13 -16.84 6.76 9.63
C TYR A 13 -17.62 6.31 8.38
N HIS A 14 -17.99 5.04 8.31
CA HIS A 14 -18.75 4.41 7.22
C HIS A 14 -18.16 4.71 5.84
N ASN A 15 -16.86 4.47 5.70
CA ASN A 15 -16.15 4.60 4.43
C ASN A 15 -15.63 3.23 3.99
N LEU A 16 -15.80 2.91 2.71
CA LEU A 16 -15.08 1.83 2.07
C LEU A 16 -13.91 2.43 1.32
N TRP A 17 -12.71 1.97 1.66
CA TRP A 17 -11.49 2.40 1.01
C TRP A 17 -10.96 1.32 0.08
N LEU A 18 -10.51 1.76 -1.09
CA LEU A 18 -9.86 0.94 -2.11
C LEU A 18 -8.43 1.42 -2.30
N TYR A 19 -7.49 0.48 -2.35
CA TYR A 19 -6.07 0.73 -2.44
C TYR A 19 -5.47 0.00 -3.62
N PHE A 20 -4.63 0.67 -4.36
CA PHE A 20 -3.89 0.10 -5.47
C PHE A 20 -2.69 0.97 -5.78
N GLY A 21 -1.68 0.37 -6.40
CA GLY A 21 -0.54 1.09 -6.92
C GLY A 21 -0.51 1.03 -8.44
N SER A 22 0.06 2.06 -9.04
CA SER A 22 0.37 2.03 -10.46
C SER A 22 1.76 1.46 -10.68
N GLY A 23 1.91 0.87 -11.86
CA GLY A 23 3.07 0.06 -12.17
C GLY A 23 2.68 -1.03 -13.16
N ARG A 24 3.63 -1.38 -14.01
CA ARG A 24 3.63 -2.56 -14.86
C ARG A 24 5.07 -3.01 -15.01
N TYR A 25 5.31 -4.31 -14.99
CA TYR A 25 6.63 -4.88 -15.23
C TYR A 25 6.52 -6.25 -15.91
N PHE A 26 6.12 -6.21 -17.19
CA PHE A 26 5.90 -7.39 -18.03
C PHE A 26 6.78 -7.40 -19.28
N PHE A 27 7.17 -6.22 -19.79
CA PHE A 27 7.94 -6.11 -21.02
C PHE A 27 9.23 -5.34 -20.78
N LYS A 28 10.25 -5.66 -21.58
CA LYS A 28 11.56 -4.97 -21.55
C LYS A 28 11.44 -3.48 -21.84
N GLU A 29 10.46 -3.11 -22.66
CA GLU A 29 10.16 -1.73 -23.07
C GLU A 29 9.17 -1.02 -22.14
N ASP A 30 8.89 -1.58 -20.96
CA ASP A 30 8.12 -0.85 -19.96
C ASP A 30 8.85 0.43 -19.55
N ASP A 31 8.10 1.54 -19.51
CA ASP A 31 8.66 2.86 -19.26
C ASP A 31 9.47 2.88 -17.94
N LYS A 32 10.69 3.37 -18.10
CA LYS A 32 11.73 3.42 -17.08
C LYS A 32 11.73 4.73 -16.31
N SER A 33 11.14 5.78 -16.85
CA SER A 33 11.35 7.17 -16.42
C SER A 33 10.20 7.72 -15.57
N THR A 34 8.96 7.55 -16.02
CA THR A 34 7.82 8.20 -15.40
C THR A 34 7.52 7.59 -14.03
N ALA A 35 7.44 8.46 -13.03
CA ALA A 35 7.04 8.10 -11.68
C ALA A 35 5.68 7.39 -11.67
N ARG A 36 5.52 6.49 -10.71
CA ARG A 36 4.26 5.81 -10.43
C ARG A 36 3.68 6.33 -9.14
N THR A 37 2.47 5.93 -8.84
CA THR A 37 1.68 6.46 -7.73
C THR A 37 1.02 5.33 -6.95
N LEU A 38 1.06 5.39 -5.62
CA LEU A 38 0.20 4.62 -4.71
C LEU A 38 -1.06 5.44 -4.42
N ILE A 39 -2.21 4.81 -4.41
CA ILE A 39 -3.50 5.52 -4.38
C ILE A 39 -4.42 4.86 -3.35
N GLY A 40 -5.07 5.70 -2.54
CA GLY A 40 -6.20 5.32 -1.70
C GLY A 40 -7.44 6.12 -2.08
N VAL A 41 -8.53 5.44 -2.46
CA VAL A 41 -9.79 6.06 -2.90
C VAL A 41 -10.92 5.67 -1.96
N LYS A 42 -11.76 6.63 -1.57
CA LYS A 42 -13.04 6.34 -0.94
C LYS A 42 -14.05 5.96 -2.00
N ASP A 43 -14.71 4.83 -1.79
CA ASP A 43 -15.82 4.42 -2.63
C ASP A 43 -17.02 5.36 -2.41
N PRO A 44 -17.45 6.14 -3.42
CA PRO A 44 -18.55 7.09 -3.28
C PRO A 44 -19.91 6.40 -3.15
N CYS A 45 -20.03 5.11 -3.47
CA CYS A 45 -21.25 4.33 -3.32
C CYS A 45 -21.45 3.80 -1.91
N TYR A 46 -20.44 3.87 -1.04
CA TYR A 46 -20.52 3.29 0.29
C TYR A 46 -21.28 4.21 1.24
N LYS A 47 -22.33 3.69 1.86
CA LYS A 47 -23.27 4.46 2.69
C LYS A 47 -23.09 4.19 4.20
N GLY A 48 -23.69 5.06 5.00
CA GLY A 48 -23.70 5.06 6.48
C GLY A 48 -24.24 3.80 7.18
N ASN A 49 -24.71 2.79 6.45
CA ASN A 49 -25.18 1.50 6.98
C ASN A 49 -24.26 0.34 6.58
N ASP A 50 -23.01 0.64 6.24
CA ASP A 50 -22.03 -0.32 5.76
C ASP A 50 -22.43 -1.05 4.47
N ASP A 51 -23.27 -0.40 3.65
CA ASP A 51 -23.91 -0.96 2.46
C ASP A 51 -23.47 -0.23 1.18
N ILE A 52 -23.47 -0.94 0.06
CA ILE A 52 -23.22 -0.37 -1.27
C ILE A 52 -24.55 0.10 -1.85
N ALA A 53 -24.61 1.37 -2.22
CA ALA A 53 -25.73 1.90 -2.99
C ALA A 53 -25.90 1.11 -4.29
N ALA A 54 -27.14 0.78 -4.66
CA ALA A 54 -27.42 0.42 -6.05
C ALA A 54 -26.90 1.56 -6.95
N PRO A 55 -26.12 1.27 -8.00
CA PRO A 55 -25.55 2.30 -8.86
C PRO A 55 -26.68 3.05 -9.59
N SER A 56 -27.10 4.18 -9.04
CA SER A 56 -28.12 5.05 -9.63
C SER A 56 -27.45 6.19 -10.40
N GLY A 57 -27.03 5.93 -11.64
CA GLY A 57 -26.43 6.95 -12.52
C GLY A 57 -24.98 7.32 -12.15
N ASP A 58 -24.61 8.60 -12.31
CA ASP A 58 -23.23 9.11 -12.14
C ASP A 58 -22.77 9.27 -10.67
N THR A 59 -23.65 9.06 -9.69
CA THR A 59 -23.32 9.26 -8.26
C THR A 59 -22.33 8.24 -7.70
N CYS A 60 -22.11 7.16 -8.44
CA CYS A 60 -21.28 6.01 -8.07
C CYS A 60 -19.94 5.97 -8.82
N LYS A 61 -19.44 7.13 -9.25
CA LYS A 61 -18.17 7.26 -9.99
C LYS A 61 -17.21 8.16 -9.23
N ALA A 62 -16.04 7.62 -8.88
CA ALA A 62 -14.90 8.42 -8.45
C ALA A 62 -13.92 8.52 -9.62
N ALA A 63 -13.94 9.66 -10.33
CA ALA A 63 -12.86 9.98 -11.25
C ALA A 63 -11.59 10.21 -10.42
N ILE A 64 -10.54 9.45 -10.73
CA ILE A 64 -9.21 9.65 -10.13
C ILE A 64 -8.58 10.81 -10.89
N ASP A 65 -8.53 11.97 -10.24
CA ASP A 65 -7.97 13.19 -10.77
C ASP A 65 -7.03 13.79 -9.71
N PHE A 66 -5.78 14.05 -10.10
CA PHE A 66 -4.75 14.61 -9.23
C PHE A 66 -4.59 16.13 -9.40
N SER A 67 -5.48 16.78 -10.15
CA SER A 67 -5.55 18.23 -10.24
C SER A 67 -5.91 18.88 -8.89
N SER A 68 -5.45 20.12 -8.71
CA SER A 68 -5.75 20.90 -7.50
C SER A 68 -7.27 21.07 -7.31
N GLY A 69 -7.78 20.74 -6.13
CA GLY A 69 -9.21 20.86 -5.81
C GLY A 69 -10.07 19.67 -6.22
N SER A 70 -9.49 18.61 -6.79
CA SER A 70 -10.23 17.39 -7.15
C SER A 70 -10.82 16.64 -5.95
N GLY A 71 -10.32 16.91 -4.74
CA GLY A 71 -10.62 16.19 -3.51
C GLY A 71 -9.65 15.04 -3.21
N PHE A 72 -8.66 14.82 -4.10
CA PHE A 72 -7.48 14.01 -3.80
C PHE A 72 -6.38 14.88 -3.20
N VAL A 73 -5.69 14.36 -2.19
CA VAL A 73 -4.56 15.04 -1.53
C VAL A 73 -3.26 14.33 -1.89
N ASP A 74 -2.27 15.12 -2.33
CA ASP A 74 -0.90 14.64 -2.51
C ASP A 74 -0.25 14.39 -1.15
N GLN A 75 0.21 13.17 -0.94
CA GLN A 75 0.88 12.69 0.25
C GLN A 75 2.30 12.21 -0.07
N SER A 76 2.87 12.59 -1.22
CA SER A 76 4.27 12.35 -1.55
C SER A 76 5.19 12.91 -0.46
N THR A 77 4.83 14.09 0.06
CA THR A 77 5.22 14.60 1.39
C THR A 77 4.01 14.58 2.30
N ILE A 78 4.18 14.32 3.60
CA ILE A 78 3.04 14.28 4.53
C ILE A 78 2.33 15.64 4.58
N ASP A 79 1.04 15.65 4.23
CA ASP A 79 0.13 16.78 4.42
C ASP A 79 -0.89 16.44 5.50
N THR A 80 -0.86 17.22 6.60
CA THR A 80 -1.81 17.10 7.72
C THR A 80 -2.87 18.21 7.73
N THR A 81 -2.79 19.15 6.80
CA THR A 81 -3.60 20.36 6.75
C THR A 81 -4.77 20.22 5.78
N SER A 82 -4.58 19.51 4.67
CA SER A 82 -5.63 19.28 3.69
C SER A 82 -6.69 18.28 4.16
N THR A 83 -7.93 18.56 3.82
CA THR A 83 -9.04 17.62 4.06
C THR A 83 -9.16 16.64 2.91
N ILE A 84 -9.05 15.34 3.21
CA ILE A 84 -9.20 14.29 2.21
C ILE A 84 -10.68 14.01 1.96
N ALA A 85 -11.21 14.57 0.87
CA ALA A 85 -12.60 14.38 0.48
C ALA A 85 -12.79 13.04 -0.23
N LYS A 86 -12.03 12.78 -1.30
CA LYS A 86 -12.17 11.60 -2.17
C LYS A 86 -11.06 10.57 -2.00
N GLY A 87 -9.85 11.00 -1.67
CA GLY A 87 -8.72 10.08 -1.54
C GLY A 87 -7.39 10.76 -1.35
N TRP A 88 -6.34 9.97 -1.37
CA TRP A 88 -4.96 10.41 -1.27
C TRP A 88 -4.10 9.66 -2.28
N TYR A 89 -2.95 10.23 -2.61
CA TYR A 89 -1.98 9.58 -3.48
C TYR A 89 -0.55 9.89 -3.05
N ILE A 90 0.38 8.99 -3.35
CA ILE A 90 1.80 9.13 -3.04
C ILE A 90 2.56 8.84 -4.32
N THR A 91 3.31 9.81 -4.82
CA THR A 91 4.21 9.63 -5.96
C THR A 91 5.45 8.86 -5.50
N LEU A 92 5.71 7.74 -6.18
CA LEU A 92 6.88 6.88 -5.99
C LEU A 92 8.09 7.45 -6.71
N ASP A 93 9.27 7.00 -6.30
CA ASP A 93 10.54 7.53 -6.81
C ASP A 93 10.64 7.38 -8.34
N GLY A 94 11.01 8.45 -9.01
CA GLY A 94 11.31 8.46 -10.46
C GLY A 94 12.59 7.69 -10.80
N GLU A 95 12.96 7.72 -12.08
CA GLU A 95 14.26 7.18 -12.51
C GLU A 95 15.43 7.91 -11.83
N ASN A 96 16.44 7.15 -11.40
CA ASN A 96 17.65 7.62 -10.73
C ASN A 96 17.46 8.42 -9.42
N ASP A 97 16.24 8.55 -8.92
CA ASP A 97 15.93 9.18 -7.63
C ASP A 97 15.76 8.11 -6.54
N PRO A 98 16.46 8.15 -5.39
CA PRO A 98 17.70 8.89 -5.15
C PRO A 98 18.95 8.14 -5.65
N THR A 99 18.80 6.91 -6.17
CA THR A 99 19.91 6.02 -6.50
C THR A 99 20.09 5.89 -8.01
N ALA A 100 21.25 6.30 -8.52
CA ALA A 100 21.64 6.12 -9.91
C ALA A 100 21.66 4.63 -10.32
N GLY A 101 21.27 4.33 -11.56
CA GLY A 101 21.25 2.96 -12.09
C GLY A 101 19.95 2.20 -11.82
N TYR A 102 18.89 2.91 -11.42
CA TYR A 102 17.58 2.33 -11.18
C TYR A 102 16.49 3.09 -11.93
N SER A 103 15.57 2.34 -12.54
CA SER A 103 14.37 2.88 -13.17
C SER A 103 13.34 3.32 -12.12
N ALA A 104 12.29 4.01 -12.56
CA ALA A 104 11.17 4.44 -11.75
C ALA A 104 10.56 3.28 -10.97
N GLU A 105 10.32 3.56 -9.69
CA GLU A 105 9.69 2.65 -8.73
C GLU A 105 8.23 2.42 -9.13
N ARG A 106 7.76 1.19 -8.92
CA ARG A 106 6.46 0.71 -9.37
C ARG A 106 5.85 -0.22 -8.34
N SER A 107 4.53 -0.19 -8.22
CA SER A 107 3.79 -1.20 -7.46
C SER A 107 3.36 -2.31 -8.42
N ILE A 108 3.85 -3.52 -8.15
CA ILE A 108 3.52 -4.73 -8.93
C ILE A 108 3.01 -5.86 -8.04
N THR A 109 3.07 -5.66 -6.72
CA THR A 109 2.55 -6.56 -5.71
C THR A 109 1.25 -6.00 -5.15
N ASP A 110 0.29 -6.88 -4.90
CA ASP A 110 -0.99 -6.51 -4.33
C ASP A 110 -0.85 -5.86 -2.95
N PRO A 111 -1.62 -4.79 -2.65
CA PRO A 111 -1.56 -4.13 -1.36
C PRO A 111 -2.27 -4.94 -0.27
N VAL A 112 -1.75 -4.86 0.95
CA VAL A 112 -2.32 -5.50 2.14
C VAL A 112 -2.95 -4.43 3.02
N ALA A 113 -4.28 -4.35 3.02
CA ALA A 113 -5.01 -3.45 3.89
C ALA A 113 -5.42 -4.19 5.18
N MET A 114 -4.91 -3.74 6.32
CA MET A 114 -5.15 -4.38 7.61
C MET A 114 -6.26 -3.66 8.40
N PRO A 115 -7.17 -4.40 9.07
CA PRO A 115 -8.23 -3.79 9.89
C PRO A 115 -7.75 -2.92 11.06
N ASN A 116 -6.46 -2.94 11.37
CA ASN A 116 -5.83 -2.10 12.40
C ASN A 116 -5.54 -0.66 11.92
N GLY A 117 -5.89 -0.31 10.67
CA GLY A 117 -5.76 1.04 10.11
C GLY A 117 -4.45 1.30 9.38
N ALA A 118 -3.65 0.27 9.10
CA ALA A 118 -2.48 0.37 8.23
C ALA A 118 -2.74 -0.30 6.87
N VAL A 119 -2.17 0.27 5.83
CA VAL A 119 -2.12 -0.31 4.49
C VAL A 119 -0.66 -0.46 4.10
N PHE A 120 -0.31 -1.65 3.63
CA PHE A 120 1.05 -1.98 3.23
C PHE A 120 1.11 -2.18 1.72
N PHE A 121 2.10 -1.57 1.10
CA PHE A 121 2.39 -1.74 -0.32
C PHE A 121 3.79 -2.31 -0.47
N THR A 122 3.95 -3.33 -1.30
CA THR A 122 5.27 -3.75 -1.75
C THR A 122 5.52 -3.15 -3.12
N THR A 123 6.60 -2.38 -3.22
CA THR A 123 7.02 -1.69 -4.43
C THR A 123 8.37 -2.23 -4.89
N PHE A 124 8.64 -2.06 -6.18
CA PHE A 124 9.85 -2.53 -6.83
C PHE A 124 10.45 -1.40 -7.64
N LYS A 125 11.76 -1.20 -7.50
CA LYS A 125 12.57 -0.27 -8.26
C LYS A 125 13.54 -1.09 -9.12
N PRO A 126 13.23 -1.31 -10.42
CA PRO A 126 14.06 -2.15 -11.28
C PRO A 126 15.47 -1.56 -11.44
N SER A 127 16.48 -2.42 -11.50
CA SER A 127 17.83 -2.00 -11.90
C SER A 127 17.90 -1.85 -13.43
N VAL A 128 18.71 -0.90 -13.91
CA VAL A 128 19.03 -0.80 -15.34
C VAL A 128 20.13 -1.78 -15.75
N ASP A 129 20.81 -2.40 -14.79
CA ASP A 129 21.82 -3.43 -15.03
C ASP A 129 21.17 -4.82 -15.13
N ILE A 130 21.39 -5.49 -16.26
CA ILE A 130 20.89 -6.84 -16.54
C ILE A 130 21.55 -7.91 -15.67
N CYS A 131 22.74 -7.65 -15.15
CA CYS A 131 23.48 -8.56 -14.27
C CYS A 131 23.03 -8.45 -12.80
N SER A 132 22.24 -7.44 -12.47
CA SER A 132 21.66 -7.28 -11.14
C SER A 132 20.52 -8.29 -10.91
N PHE A 133 20.17 -8.54 -9.65
CA PHE A 133 19.07 -9.45 -9.26
C PHE A 133 17.67 -8.90 -9.58
N GLY A 134 17.54 -8.06 -10.60
CA GLY A 134 16.32 -7.42 -11.06
C GLY A 134 16.11 -6.01 -10.53
N GLY A 135 16.57 -5.70 -9.32
CA GLY A 135 16.39 -4.39 -8.68
C GLY A 135 16.16 -4.48 -7.19
N ASN A 136 15.59 -3.42 -6.61
CA ASN A 136 15.35 -3.29 -5.19
C ASN A 136 13.85 -3.27 -4.90
N SER A 137 13.40 -4.02 -3.91
CA SER A 137 12.02 -3.95 -3.41
C SER A 137 11.96 -3.19 -2.09
N TYR A 138 10.85 -2.50 -1.86
CA TYR A 138 10.58 -1.78 -0.63
C TYR A 138 9.19 -2.15 -0.11
N MET A 139 9.00 -2.06 1.19
CA MET A 139 7.66 -2.01 1.77
C MET A 139 7.35 -0.59 2.23
N TRP A 140 6.12 -0.20 1.96
CA TRP A 140 5.50 0.99 2.48
C TRP A 140 4.47 0.59 3.54
N GLY A 141 4.34 1.39 4.59
CA GLY A 141 3.30 1.27 5.61
C GLY A 141 2.69 2.64 5.87
N VAL A 142 1.43 2.81 5.45
CA VAL A 142 0.75 4.11 5.51
C VAL A 142 -0.57 4.01 6.26
N LYS A 143 -1.01 5.13 6.82
CA LYS A 143 -2.32 5.23 7.47
C LYS A 143 -3.42 5.17 6.40
N TYR A 144 -4.39 4.29 6.62
CA TYR A 144 -5.37 3.90 5.60
C TYR A 144 -6.16 5.06 4.97
N ASP A 145 -6.62 6.00 5.78
CA ASP A 145 -7.49 7.12 5.36
C ASP A 145 -6.73 8.37 4.87
N THR A 146 -5.42 8.42 5.12
CA THR A 146 -4.63 9.65 4.96
C THR A 146 -3.39 9.48 4.11
N GLY A 147 -2.89 8.26 3.91
CA GLY A 147 -1.59 8.03 3.26
C GLY A 147 -0.39 8.47 4.10
N GLY A 148 -0.61 9.11 5.26
CA GLY A 148 0.43 9.55 6.18
C GLY A 148 1.03 8.42 7.02
N VAL A 149 1.71 8.76 8.11
CA VAL A 149 2.36 7.76 8.99
C VAL A 149 1.32 6.85 9.64
N ALA A 150 1.46 5.54 9.44
CA ALA A 150 0.61 4.56 10.09
C ALA A 150 0.77 4.62 11.62
N PRO A 151 -0.30 4.39 12.41
CA PRO A 151 -0.19 4.34 13.87
C PRO A 151 0.84 3.29 14.31
N GLY A 152 1.72 3.63 15.25
CA GLY A 152 2.79 2.70 15.69
C GLY A 152 2.26 1.37 16.22
N ALA A 153 1.04 1.34 16.80
CA ALA A 153 0.38 0.11 17.20
C ALA A 153 0.03 -0.79 15.99
N ALA A 154 -0.36 -0.21 14.86
CA ALA A 154 -0.65 -0.94 13.62
C ALA A 154 0.61 -1.47 12.93
N LEU A 155 1.75 -0.81 13.14
CA LEU A 155 3.08 -1.21 12.65
C LEU A 155 3.76 -2.29 13.49
N LYS A 156 3.19 -2.70 14.64
CA LYS A 156 3.64 -3.89 15.36
C LYS A 156 3.29 -5.12 14.54
N ALA A 157 4.09 -5.42 13.53
CA ALA A 157 3.84 -6.45 12.56
C ALA A 157 5.16 -6.91 11.93
N LYS A 158 5.18 -8.16 11.49
CA LYS A 158 6.26 -8.71 10.67
C LYS A 158 5.71 -9.06 9.30
N ALA A 159 6.40 -8.67 8.25
CA ALA A 159 6.11 -9.09 6.89
C ALA A 159 7.16 -10.10 6.44
N LEU A 160 6.74 -11.13 5.71
CA LEU A 160 7.64 -12.10 5.09
C LEU A 160 7.53 -11.95 3.58
N VAL A 161 8.61 -11.57 2.91
CA VAL A 161 8.62 -11.34 1.47
C VAL A 161 9.62 -12.29 0.82
N GLN A 162 9.16 -13.10 -0.12
CA GLN A 162 10.05 -13.95 -0.92
C GLN A 162 10.48 -13.19 -2.18
N VAL A 163 11.74 -12.79 -2.24
CA VAL A 163 12.30 -12.06 -3.39
C VAL A 163 12.89 -13.01 -4.43
N SER A 164 13.11 -12.52 -5.65
CA SER A 164 13.64 -13.31 -6.78
C SER A 164 15.04 -13.90 -6.58
N THR A 165 15.77 -13.50 -5.54
CA THR A 165 17.03 -14.14 -5.12
C THR A 165 16.83 -15.50 -4.44
N GLY A 166 15.58 -15.88 -4.15
CA GLY A 166 15.23 -17.09 -3.40
C GLY A 166 15.27 -16.91 -1.88
N SER A 167 15.62 -15.71 -1.39
CA SER A 167 15.61 -15.36 0.04
C SER A 167 14.20 -15.05 0.55
N PHE A 168 13.95 -15.37 1.82
CA PHE A 168 12.81 -14.86 2.59
C PHE A 168 13.27 -13.70 3.46
N GLU A 169 12.83 -12.50 3.12
CA GLU A 169 13.12 -11.30 3.89
C GLU A 169 12.07 -11.13 4.99
N GLU A 170 12.49 -11.21 6.25
CA GLU A 170 11.66 -10.89 7.41
C GLU A 170 11.82 -9.42 7.79
N ILE A 171 10.72 -8.67 7.67
CA ILE A 171 10.74 -7.22 7.86
C ILE A 171 9.94 -6.89 9.11
N ASN A 172 10.61 -6.31 10.11
CA ASN A 172 9.95 -5.74 11.27
C ASN A 172 9.41 -4.35 10.92
N LEU A 173 8.10 -4.26 10.68
CA LEU A 173 7.44 -3.04 10.21
C LEU A 173 7.47 -1.90 11.23
N SER A 174 7.73 -2.19 12.50
CA SER A 174 7.84 -1.17 13.55
C SER A 174 9.18 -0.42 13.54
N THR A 175 10.21 -1.00 12.91
CA THR A 175 11.57 -0.43 12.91
C THR A 175 12.15 -0.24 11.51
N ALA A 176 11.63 -0.96 10.50
CA ALA A 176 12.18 -0.91 9.14
C ALA A 176 11.79 0.36 8.37
N LEU A 177 10.63 0.97 8.70
CA LEU A 177 10.11 2.14 8.01
C LEU A 177 10.79 3.42 8.52
N THR A 178 11.88 3.81 7.87
CA THR A 178 12.70 4.97 8.28
C THR A 178 12.88 5.99 7.16
N ALA A 179 12.57 5.64 5.91
CA ALA A 179 12.56 6.56 4.77
C ALA A 179 11.17 7.16 4.54
N MET A 180 11.10 8.23 3.74
CA MET A 180 9.85 8.92 3.38
C MET A 180 9.01 9.27 4.61
N GLU A 181 9.69 9.92 5.58
CA GLU A 181 9.09 10.35 6.85
C GLU A 181 8.51 9.18 7.68
N GLY A 182 9.17 8.01 7.61
CA GLY A 182 8.79 6.82 8.38
C GLY A 182 7.69 5.97 7.73
N ARG A 183 7.46 6.13 6.42
CA ARG A 183 6.44 5.38 5.67
C ARG A 183 7.00 4.34 4.72
N LYS A 184 8.29 4.42 4.36
CA LYS A 184 8.99 3.48 3.46
C LYS A 184 10.16 2.83 4.20
N MET A 185 10.45 1.58 3.86
CA MET A 185 11.67 0.92 4.31
C MET A 185 12.91 1.75 3.99
N GLY A 186 13.80 1.97 4.96
CA GLY A 186 15.06 2.68 4.73
C GLY A 186 16.11 1.85 4.01
N SER A 187 16.08 0.53 4.22
CA SER A 187 16.95 -0.42 3.53
C SER A 187 16.12 -1.25 2.54
N PRO A 188 16.53 -1.39 1.27
CA PRO A 188 15.83 -2.21 0.30
C PRO A 188 15.99 -3.71 0.57
N MET A 189 15.03 -4.49 0.09
CA MET A 189 15.22 -5.91 -0.18
C MET A 189 15.81 -6.06 -1.58
N VAL A 190 16.79 -6.95 -1.76
CA VAL A 190 17.39 -7.18 -3.08
C VAL A 190 16.56 -8.22 -3.84
N GLY A 191 16.06 -7.83 -5.00
CA GLY A 191 15.30 -8.69 -5.90
C GLY A 191 13.89 -8.20 -6.18
N LYS A 192 13.28 -8.80 -7.19
CA LYS A 192 11.87 -8.57 -7.55
C LYS A 192 10.97 -9.24 -6.50
N PRO A 193 9.90 -8.57 -6.01
CA PRO A 193 8.94 -9.15 -5.10
C PRO A 193 7.93 -10.01 -5.88
N PRO A 194 7.16 -10.89 -5.20
CA PRO A 194 6.09 -11.63 -5.85
C PRO A 194 4.95 -10.66 -6.23
N ASN A 195 4.11 -11.06 -7.18
CA ASN A 195 2.88 -10.28 -7.46
C ASN A 195 1.85 -10.46 -6.33
N ASP A 196 1.86 -11.64 -5.69
CA ASP A 196 0.97 -11.96 -4.58
C ASP A 196 1.36 -11.16 -3.32
N PRO A 197 0.37 -10.73 -2.52
CA PRO A 197 0.63 -9.94 -1.33
C PRO A 197 1.41 -10.76 -0.29
N PRO A 198 2.45 -10.18 0.36
CA PRO A 198 3.17 -10.90 1.39
C PRO A 198 2.30 -11.13 2.63
N PRO A 199 2.44 -12.27 3.34
CA PRO A 199 1.79 -12.45 4.61
C PRO A 199 2.33 -11.42 5.63
N ILE A 200 1.41 -10.71 6.29
CA ILE A 200 1.72 -9.76 7.36
C ILE A 200 1.11 -10.28 8.65
N VAL A 201 1.97 -10.59 9.62
CA VAL A 201 1.57 -11.11 10.93
C VAL A 201 1.63 -9.98 11.95
N SER A 202 0.49 -9.62 12.53
CA SER A 202 0.39 -8.57 13.55
C SER A 202 -0.43 -9.02 14.74
N PRO A 203 0.05 -8.80 15.98
CA PRO A 203 -0.80 -8.94 17.18
C PRO A 203 -1.83 -7.80 17.33
N ALA A 204 -1.73 -6.70 16.56
CA ALA A 204 -2.51 -5.48 16.79
C ALA A 204 -4.02 -5.61 16.50
N ALA A 205 -4.43 -6.63 15.76
CA ALA A 205 -5.83 -6.91 15.44
C ALA A 205 -6.43 -8.07 16.27
N ASN A 206 -5.66 -8.68 17.18
CA ASN A 206 -6.14 -9.74 18.06
C ASN A 206 -7.04 -9.14 19.15
N LYS A 207 -8.32 -8.93 18.84
CA LYS A 207 -9.32 -8.73 19.88
C LYS A 207 -9.54 -10.08 20.57
N PRO A 208 -9.30 -10.23 21.88
CA PRO A 208 -9.61 -11.47 22.58
C PRO A 208 -11.11 -11.73 22.45
N LEU A 209 -11.48 -12.73 21.65
CA LEU A 209 -12.83 -13.26 21.65
C LEU A 209 -12.98 -14.04 22.96
N LYS A 210 -13.84 -13.57 23.86
CA LYS A 210 -14.30 -14.38 25.01
C LYS A 210 -15.17 -15.53 24.49
N ARG A 211 -14.57 -16.50 23.80
CA ARG A 211 -15.20 -17.79 23.49
C ARG A 211 -14.66 -18.78 24.50
N VAL A 212 -15.50 -19.14 25.46
CA VAL A 212 -15.24 -20.27 26.36
C VAL A 212 -15.27 -21.52 25.49
N ILE A 213 -14.11 -22.11 25.21
CA ILE A 213 -14.04 -23.42 24.57
C ILE A 213 -14.40 -24.44 25.66
N HIS A 214 -15.66 -24.88 25.69
CA HIS A 214 -16.03 -26.08 26.44
C HIS A 214 -15.52 -27.30 25.67
N ILE A 215 -14.36 -27.81 26.08
CA ILE A 215 -13.92 -29.15 25.68
C ILE A 215 -14.70 -30.13 26.56
N ARG A 216 -15.57 -30.93 25.95
CA ARG A 216 -16.24 -32.04 26.62
C ARG A 216 -15.50 -33.30 26.20
N GLU A 217 -14.64 -33.81 27.10
CA GLU A 217 -14.02 -35.11 26.93
C GLU A 217 -15.09 -36.21 26.94
N LYS A 218 -14.85 -37.27 26.17
CA LYS A 218 -15.74 -38.41 25.99
C LYS A 218 -15.22 -39.62 26.75
#